data_AF-A0A367R4R5-F1
#
_entry.id   AF-A0A367R4R5-F1
#
_cell.length_a   1.000
_cell.length_b   1.000
_cell.length_c   1.000
_cell.angle_alpha   90.00
_cell.angle_beta   90.00
_cell.angle_gamma   90.00
#
_symmetry.space_group_name_H-M   'P 1'
#
loop_
_entity.id
_entity.type
_entity.pdbx_description
1 polymer ?
#
loop_
_entity_poly.entity_id
_entity_poly.type
_entity_poly.pdbx_seq_one_letter_code
_entity_poly.pdbx_strand_id
1 'polypeptide(L)'
;MVKSDFENLRVYQLAESLADEIWNIVGRWEQFAKDTVGKQIVRSVDSIGANIAEGSGRYNYQDNRRFVRIARGSLNETRHWLRRAYTRNLLTKEQVGKLKPIVDELSPKLNAYLKSIGHIPQTKD
;
A
#
# COMPACT_ATOMS: atom_id res chain seq x y z
N MET A 1 6.22 -25.53 5.31
CA MET A 1 5.93 -24.19 4.76
C MET A 1 7.18 -23.35 4.93
N VAL A 2 7.77 -22.86 3.84
CA VAL A 2 8.78 -21.80 3.95
C VAL A 2 8.05 -20.59 4.52
N LYS A 3 8.52 -20.07 5.66
CA LYS A 3 8.01 -18.83 6.23
C LYS A 3 8.19 -17.73 5.17
N SER A 4 7.13 -17.01 4.83
CA SER A 4 7.29 -15.86 3.95
C SER A 4 7.87 -14.70 4.76
N ASP A 5 9.10 -14.29 4.47
CA ASP A 5 9.75 -13.12 5.07
C ASP A 5 9.26 -11.81 4.42
N PHE A 6 7.94 -11.68 4.22
CA PHE A 6 7.36 -10.49 3.58
C PHE A 6 7.56 -9.23 4.42
N GLU A 7 7.67 -9.38 5.74
CA GLU A 7 7.94 -8.32 6.72
C GLU A 7 9.28 -7.61 6.42
N ASN A 8 10.22 -8.32 5.78
CA ASN A 8 11.52 -7.77 5.37
C ASN A 8 11.47 -7.07 4.00
N LEU A 9 10.36 -7.16 3.27
CA LEU A 9 10.23 -6.49 1.98
C LEU A 9 10.08 -4.99 2.18
N ARG A 10 10.99 -4.21 1.60
CA ARG A 10 10.90 -2.74 1.64
C ARG A 10 9.55 -2.20 1.14
N VAL A 11 8.94 -2.85 0.15
CA VAL A 11 7.62 -2.48 -0.38
C VAL A 11 6.50 -2.70 0.65
N TYR A 12 6.62 -3.72 1.51
CA TYR A 12 5.67 -4.00 2.58
C TYR A 12 5.80 -2.96 3.71
N GLN A 13 7.02 -2.71 4.17
CA GLN A 13 7.30 -1.71 5.20
C GLN A 13 6.84 -0.29 4.80
N LEU A 14 6.98 0.07 3.51
CA LEU A 14 6.45 1.33 2.99
C LEU A 14 4.91 1.36 2.97
N ALA A 15 4.26 0.23 2.70
CA ALA A 15 2.80 0.14 2.73
C ALA A 15 2.28 0.30 4.17
N GLU A 16 2.91 -0.34 5.16
CA GLU A 16 2.57 -0.16 6.58
C GLU A 16 2.80 1.27 7.05
N SER A 17 3.96 1.86 6.73
CA SER A 17 4.24 3.25 7.08
C SER A 17 3.22 4.22 6.51
N LEU A 18 2.76 4.00 5.27
CA LEU A 18 1.69 4.80 4.68
C LEU A 18 0.35 4.59 5.40
N ALA A 19 0.03 3.35 5.75
CA ALA A 19 -1.20 2.99 6.45
C ALA A 19 -1.27 3.64 7.84
N ASP A 20 -0.20 3.56 8.62
CA ASP A 20 -0.12 4.12 9.96
C ASP A 20 -0.24 5.65 9.95
N GLU A 21 0.45 6.34 9.04
CA GLU A 21 0.33 7.79 8.88
C GLU A 21 -1.10 8.20 8.54
N ILE A 22 -1.74 7.49 7.60
CA ILE A 22 -3.12 7.74 7.23
C ILE A 22 -4.07 7.46 8.40
N TRP A 23 -3.88 6.36 9.12
CA TRP A 23 -4.69 5.99 10.28
C TRP A 23 -4.64 7.08 11.35
N ASN A 24 -3.44 7.56 11.68
CA ASN A 24 -3.22 8.62 12.66
C ASN A 24 -3.89 9.94 12.26
N ILE A 25 -3.90 10.27 10.97
CA ILE A 25 -4.57 11.45 10.42
C ILE A 25 -6.09 11.29 10.49
N VAL A 26 -6.62 10.20 9.93
CA VAL A 26 -8.06 9.92 9.84
C VAL A 26 -8.69 9.72 11.21
N GLY A 27 -7.95 9.16 12.17
CA GLY A 27 -8.38 8.99 13.55
C GLY A 27 -8.81 10.29 14.22
N ARG A 28 -8.28 11.43 13.76
CA ARG A 28 -8.57 12.78 14.29
C ARG A 28 -9.72 13.50 13.56
N TRP A 29 -10.27 12.91 12.50
CA TRP A 29 -11.37 13.52 11.75
C TRP A 29 -12.71 13.41 12.49
N GLU A 30 -13.56 14.41 12.25
CA GLU A 30 -14.97 14.40 12.66
C GLU A 30 -15.74 13.23 12.04
N GLN A 31 -16.80 12.81 12.72
CA GLN A 31 -17.51 11.56 12.44
C GLN A 31 -17.96 11.43 10.98
N PHE A 32 -18.55 12.47 10.39
CA PHE A 32 -19.01 12.44 8.99
C PHE A 32 -17.86 12.21 7.99
N ALA A 33 -16.74 12.92 8.16
CA ALA A 33 -15.58 12.76 7.31
C ALA A 33 -14.93 11.38 7.49
N LYS A 34 -14.86 10.91 8.75
CA LYS A 34 -14.35 9.59 9.11
C LYS A 34 -15.18 8.47 8.49
N ASP A 35 -16.51 8.55 8.57
CA ASP A 35 -17.41 7.50 8.06
C ASP A 35 -17.48 7.44 6.54
N THR A 36 -17.27 8.56 5.86
CA THR A 36 -17.38 8.64 4.41
C THR A 36 -16.03 8.46 3.72
N VAL A 37 -15.07 9.36 3.96
CA VAL A 37 -13.77 9.37 3.30
C VAL A 37 -12.75 8.58 4.09
N GLY A 38 -12.76 8.75 5.43
CA GLY A 38 -11.76 8.14 6.31
C GLY A 38 -11.73 6.63 6.20
N LYS A 39 -12.89 5.97 6.37
CA LYS A 39 -13.03 4.52 6.25
C LYS A 39 -12.61 4.00 4.87
N GLN A 40 -12.88 4.76 3.81
CA GLN A 40 -12.49 4.36 2.45
C GLN A 40 -10.97 4.42 2.26
N ILE A 41 -10.32 5.52 2.67
CA ILE A 41 -8.85 5.62 2.60
C ILE A 41 -8.21 4.50 3.42
N VAL A 42 -8.60 4.36 4.70
CA VAL A 42 -8.02 3.37 5.62
C VAL A 42 -8.12 1.97 5.04
N ARG A 43 -9.32 1.54 4.61
CA ARG A 43 -9.49 0.22 3.98
C ARG A 43 -8.63 0.05 2.74
N SER A 44 -8.55 1.07 1.88
CA SER A 44 -7.74 0.98 0.66
C SER A 44 -6.24 0.93 0.94
N VAL A 45 -5.73 1.65 1.95
CA VAL A 45 -4.29 1.64 2.26
C VAL A 45 -3.88 0.35 2.98
N ASP A 46 -4.67 -0.13 3.95
CA ASP A 46 -4.42 -1.38 4.66
C ASP A 46 -4.41 -2.58 3.71
N SER A 47 -5.29 -2.53 2.69
CA SER A 47 -5.37 -3.54 1.65
C SER A 47 -4.07 -3.70 0.86
N ILE A 48 -3.22 -2.67 0.77
CA ILE A 48 -1.93 -2.77 0.06
C ILE A 48 -1.02 -3.77 0.76
N GLY A 49 -0.77 -3.57 2.05
CA GLY A 49 0.06 -4.46 2.87
C GLY A 49 -0.55 -5.85 2.98
N ALA A 50 -1.86 -5.95 3.24
CA ALA A 50 -2.58 -7.21 3.33
C ALA A 50 -2.41 -8.08 2.07
N ASN A 51 -2.54 -7.48 0.87
CA ASN A 51 -2.34 -8.21 -0.38
C ASN A 51 -0.88 -8.61 -0.60
N ILE A 52 0.11 -7.80 -0.19
CA ILE A 52 1.53 -8.21 -0.27
C ILE A 52 1.78 -9.44 0.62
N ALA A 53 1.30 -9.38 1.88
CA ALA A 53 1.44 -10.48 2.83
C ALA A 53 0.75 -11.75 2.32
N GLU A 54 -0.51 -11.64 1.88
CA GLU A 54 -1.28 -12.77 1.37
C GLU A 54 -0.63 -13.38 0.12
N GLY A 55 -0.18 -12.55 -0.82
CA GLY A 55 0.52 -12.98 -2.02
C GLY A 55 1.82 -13.73 -1.72
N SER A 56 2.60 -13.24 -0.74
CA SER A 56 3.87 -13.84 -0.34
C SER A 56 3.75 -15.26 0.21
N GLY A 57 2.60 -15.59 0.82
CA GLY A 57 2.32 -16.90 1.39
C GLY A 57 1.75 -17.91 0.38
N ARG A 58 1.54 -17.52 -0.88
CA ARG A 58 0.99 -18.41 -1.91
C ARG A 58 2.04 -19.38 -2.45
N TYR A 59 1.59 -20.59 -2.80
CA TYR A 59 2.46 -21.66 -3.29
C TYR A 59 3.05 -21.39 -4.68
N ASN A 60 2.29 -20.74 -5.57
CA ASN A 60 2.74 -20.44 -6.94
C ASN A 60 2.96 -18.93 -7.15
N TYR A 61 3.91 -18.61 -8.03
CA TYR A 61 4.28 -17.23 -8.33
C TYR A 61 3.19 -16.46 -9.08
N GLN A 62 2.28 -17.14 -9.77
CA GLN A 62 1.20 -16.51 -10.55
C GLN A 62 0.16 -15.87 -9.62
N ASP A 63 -0.21 -16.58 -8.55
CA ASP A 63 -1.09 -16.10 -7.48
C ASP A 63 -0.43 -14.95 -6.73
N ASN A 64 0.85 -15.07 -6.34
CA ASN A 64 1.55 -13.94 -5.72
C ASN A 64 1.49 -12.69 -6.61
N ARG A 65 1.79 -12.81 -7.92
CA ARG A 65 1.65 -11.69 -8.86
C ARG A 65 0.22 -11.16 -8.96
N ARG A 66 -0.80 -12.00 -8.81
CA ARG A 66 -2.21 -11.55 -8.78
C ARG A 66 -2.46 -10.67 -7.57
N PHE A 67 -2.06 -11.09 -6.38
CA PHE A 67 -2.18 -10.30 -5.15
C PHE A 67 -1.43 -8.97 -5.24
N VAL A 68 -0.20 -8.96 -5.78
CA VAL A 68 0.53 -7.70 -5.97
C VAL A 68 -0.15 -6.76 -6.97
N ARG A 69 -0.87 -7.28 -7.98
CA ARG A 69 -1.71 -6.43 -8.86
C ARG A 69 -2.90 -5.85 -8.10
N ILE A 70 -3.50 -6.59 -7.18
CA ILE A 70 -4.57 -6.08 -6.30
C ILE A 70 -4.01 -4.96 -5.41
N ALA A 71 -2.84 -5.17 -4.79
CA ALA A 71 -2.17 -4.14 -3.99
C ALA A 71 -1.92 -2.83 -4.78
N ARG A 72 -1.56 -2.94 -6.08
CA ARG A 72 -1.46 -1.77 -6.97
C ARG A 72 -2.81 -1.08 -7.20
N GLY A 73 -3.89 -1.85 -7.34
CA GLY A 73 -5.25 -1.33 -7.39
C GLY A 73 -5.61 -0.56 -6.13
N SER A 74 -5.37 -1.15 -4.97
CA SER A 74 -5.59 -0.54 -3.65
C SER A 74 -4.80 0.77 -3.47
N LEU A 75 -3.56 0.84 -3.98
CA LEU A 75 -2.78 2.09 -3.98
C LEU A 75 -3.42 3.18 -4.86
N ASN A 76 -3.98 2.83 -6.02
CA ASN A 76 -4.67 3.81 -6.86
C ASN A 76 -5.97 4.31 -6.20
N GLU A 77 -6.70 3.43 -5.52
CA GLU A 77 -7.86 3.80 -4.72
C GLU A 77 -7.46 4.71 -3.55
N THR A 78 -6.37 4.40 -2.84
CA THR A 78 -5.79 5.24 -1.79
C THR A 78 -5.49 6.65 -2.34
N ARG A 79 -4.85 6.75 -3.50
CA ARG A 79 -4.56 8.05 -4.17
C ARG A 79 -5.84 8.81 -4.50
N HIS A 80 -6.87 8.13 -5.00
CA HIS A 80 -8.15 8.75 -5.30
C HIS A 80 -8.71 9.40 -4.04
N TRP A 81 -8.80 8.65 -2.95
CA TRP A 81 -9.40 9.15 -1.72
C TRP A 81 -8.54 10.20 -1.01
N LEU A 82 -7.22 10.12 -1.06
CA LEU A 82 -6.32 11.19 -0.61
C LEU A 82 -6.57 12.50 -1.39
N ARG A 83 -6.76 12.42 -2.71
CA ARG A 83 -7.18 13.58 -3.52
C ARG A 83 -8.53 14.14 -3.05
N ARG A 84 -9.51 13.27 -2.79
CA ARG A 84 -10.84 13.70 -2.29
C ARG A 84 -10.75 14.35 -0.91
N ALA A 85 -9.92 13.81 -0.01
CA ALA A 85 -9.70 14.37 1.32
C ALA A 85 -9.05 15.75 1.23
N TYR A 86 -8.03 15.92 0.38
CA TYR A 86 -7.41 17.22 0.16
C TYR A 86 -8.39 18.25 -0.42
N THR A 87 -9.17 17.90 -1.45
CA THR A 87 -10.21 18.80 -2.01
C THR A 87 -11.27 19.21 -0.99
N ARG A 88 -11.52 18.36 0.01
CA ARG A 88 -12.48 18.62 1.11
C ARG A 88 -11.84 19.31 2.32
N ASN A 89 -10.60 19.77 2.22
CA ASN A 89 -9.83 20.39 3.31
C ASN A 89 -9.67 19.49 4.55
N LEU A 90 -9.68 18.17 4.37
CA LEU A 90 -9.47 17.19 5.45
C LEU A 90 -7.98 16.88 5.68
N LEU A 91 -7.11 17.34 4.77
CA LEU A 91 -5.66 17.19 4.85
C LEU A 91 -4.99 18.56 4.85
N THR A 92 -4.07 18.79 5.77
CA THR A 92 -3.21 19.98 5.78
C THR A 92 -2.09 19.85 4.74
N LYS A 93 -1.49 20.97 4.35
CA LYS A 93 -0.30 20.96 3.46
C LYS A 93 0.85 20.16 4.05
N GLU A 94 1.05 20.21 5.37
CA GLU A 94 2.08 19.44 6.07
C GLU A 94 1.81 17.93 5.98
N GLN A 95 0.57 17.50 6.22
CA GLN A 95 0.17 16.10 6.09
C GLN A 95 0.36 15.60 4.65
N VAL A 96 -0.03 16.40 3.66
CA VAL A 96 0.22 16.07 2.24
C VAL A 96 1.73 15.96 1.97
N GLY A 97 2.54 16.86 2.53
CA GLY A 97 4.00 16.83 2.43
C GLY A 97 4.63 15.57 3.02
N LYS A 98 4.03 14.98 4.05
CA LYS A 98 4.45 13.69 4.65
C LYS A 98 3.98 12.49 3.83
N LEU A 99 2.73 12.48 3.37
CA LEU A 99 2.13 11.34 2.67
C LEU A 99 2.63 11.18 1.23
N LYS A 100 2.79 12.29 0.50
CA LYS A 100 3.11 12.26 -0.94
C LYS A 100 4.43 11.55 -1.26
N PRO A 101 5.55 11.78 -0.55
CA PRO A 101 6.80 11.06 -0.79
C PRO A 101 6.65 9.54 -0.65
N ILE A 102 5.91 9.08 0.37
CA ILE A 102 5.68 7.65 0.61
C ILE A 102 4.86 7.05 -0.53
N VAL A 103 3.78 7.72 -0.96
CA VAL A 103 2.94 7.29 -2.11
C VAL A 103 3.73 7.23 -3.42
N ASP A 104 4.62 8.19 -3.64
CA ASP A 104 5.45 8.29 -4.84
C ASP A 104 6.54 7.21 -4.86
N GLU A 105 7.11 6.85 -3.70
CA GLU A 105 8.07 5.75 -3.57
C GLU A 105 7.39 4.38 -3.69
N LEU A 106 6.19 4.20 -3.12
CA LEU A 106 5.52 2.90 -3.07
C LEU A 106 5.13 2.37 -4.47
N SER A 107 4.74 3.26 -5.41
CA SER A 107 4.37 2.87 -6.78
C SER A 107 5.47 2.09 -7.52
N PRO A 108 6.69 2.66 -7.70
CA PRO A 108 7.78 1.96 -8.37
C PRO A 108 8.23 0.72 -7.60
N LYS A 109 8.16 0.71 -6.25
CA LYS A 109 8.52 -0.46 -5.44
C LYS A 109 7.54 -1.63 -5.63
N LEU A 110 6.24 -1.38 -5.70
CA LEU A 110 5.24 -2.40 -6.06
C LEU A 110 5.48 -2.96 -7.46
N ASN A 111 5.83 -2.12 -8.42
CA ASN A 111 6.15 -2.57 -9.78
C ASN A 111 7.44 -3.39 -9.83
N ALA A 112 8.48 -2.98 -9.10
CA ALA A 112 9.74 -3.73 -8.99
C ALA A 112 9.51 -5.09 -8.33
N TYR A 113 8.75 -5.13 -7.23
CA TYR A 113 8.39 -6.39 -6.57
C TYR A 113 7.61 -7.31 -7.51
N LEU A 114 6.58 -6.80 -8.19
CA LEU A 114 5.81 -7.57 -9.17
C LEU A 114 6.69 -8.20 -10.27
N LYS A 115 7.70 -7.47 -10.75
CA LYS A 115 8.65 -7.95 -11.77
C LYS A 115 9.60 -9.02 -11.23
N SER A 116 10.02 -8.92 -9.96
CA SER A 116 10.92 -9.89 -9.33
C SER A 116 10.27 -11.26 -9.10
N ILE A 117 8.94 -11.32 -8.95
CA ILE A 117 8.24 -12.57 -8.66
C ILE A 117 8.24 -13.49 -9.88
N GLY A 118 8.77 -14.70 -9.70
CA GLY A 118 8.93 -15.71 -10.74
C GLY A 118 10.18 -15.53 -11.60
N HIS A 119 11.08 -14.60 -11.26
CA HIS A 119 12.43 -14.60 -11.79
C HIS A 119 13.33 -15.46 -10.93
N ILE A 120 13.77 -16.58 -11.50
CA ILE A 120 14.91 -17.34 -11.00
C ILE A 120 16.15 -16.57 -11.47
N PRO A 121 17.04 -16.10 -10.58
CA PRO A 121 18.31 -15.53 -11.01
C PRO A 121 19.03 -16.58 -11.87
N GLN A 122 19.43 -16.23 -13.08
CA GLN A 122 20.39 -17.08 -13.80
C GLN A 122 21.66 -17.12 -12.94
N THR A 123 21.97 -18.30 -12.40
CA THR A 123 23.31 -18.60 -11.90
C THR A 123 24.25 -18.33 -13.06
N LYS A 124 25.08 -17.29 -12.93
CA LYS A 124 26.23 -17.12 -13.80
C LYS A 124 27.20 -18.24 -13.42
N ASP A 125 27.37 -19.18 -14.35
CA ASP A 125 28.49 -20.13 -14.34
C ASP A 125 29.83 -19.38 -14.38
#